data_AF-A0A3D5ZKV5-F1
#
_entry.id   AF-A0A3D5ZKV5-F1
#
_cell.length_a   1.000
_cell.length_b   1.000
_cell.length_c   1.000
_cell.angle_alpha   90.00
_cell.angle_beta   90.00
_cell.angle_gamma   90.00
#
_symmetry.space_group_name_H-M   'P 1'
#
loop_
_entity.id
_entity.type
_entity.pdbx_description
1 polymer ?
#
loop_
_entity_poly.entity_id
_entity_poly.type
_entity_poly.pdbx_seq_one_letter_code
_entity_poly.pdbx_strand_id
1 'polypeptide(L)'
;MTVFLMYLKAFLVGGGICLVGQVIINLTHLTNGKILVLFLIVGAVLEGFGLYSPLIEFAGAGASVPISGFGCALVKGAVKSAKEEGFYGALKGGLAACATGVSIAIVSGYAVSVLFRPRTKKK
;
A
#
# COMPACT_ATOMS: atom_id res chain seq x y z
N MET A 1 23.15 -15.76 -6.66
CA MET A 1 22.74 -15.98 -5.25
C MET A 1 21.89 -14.84 -4.69
N THR A 2 22.24 -13.58 -4.90
CA THR A 2 21.56 -12.37 -4.37
C THR A 2 20.11 -12.20 -4.81
N VAL A 3 19.80 -12.48 -6.08
CA VAL A 3 18.45 -12.34 -6.64
C VAL A 3 17.45 -13.30 -5.97
N PHE A 4 17.85 -14.57 -5.78
CA PHE A 4 17.01 -15.55 -5.11
C PHE A 4 16.68 -15.15 -3.66
N LEU A 5 17.69 -14.68 -2.92
CA LEU A 5 17.50 -14.21 -1.54
C LEU A 5 16.55 -13.00 -1.49
N MET A 6 16.63 -12.09 -2.47
CA MET A 6 15.72 -10.94 -2.57
C MET A 6 14.27 -11.39 -2.77
N TYR A 7 14.02 -12.31 -3.72
CA TYR A 7 12.68 -12.86 -3.93
C TYR A 7 12.16 -13.62 -2.72
N LEU A 8 13.03 -14.38 -2.04
CA LEU A 8 12.65 -15.12 -0.84
C LEU A 8 12.23 -14.17 0.30
N LYS A 9 12.99 -13.09 0.54
CA LYS A 9 12.62 -12.06 1.51
C LYS A 9 11.30 -11.38 1.15
N ALA A 10 11.13 -11.00 -0.11
CA ALA A 10 9.89 -10.37 -0.58
C ALA A 10 8.68 -11.30 -0.39
N PHE A 11 8.84 -12.58 -0.71
CA PHE A 11 7.80 -13.60 -0.52
C PHE A 11 7.46 -13.82 0.95
N LEU A 12 8.47 -13.98 1.82
CA LEU A 12 8.23 -14.25 3.25
C LEU A 12 7.59 -13.06 3.96
N VAL A 13 8.07 -11.84 3.71
CA VAL A 13 7.54 -10.64 4.37
C VAL A 13 6.16 -10.28 3.80
N GLY A 14 6.03 -10.23 2.47
CA GLY A 14 4.74 -9.94 1.82
C GLY A 14 3.70 -11.02 2.12
N GLY A 15 4.10 -12.29 2.03
CA GLY A 15 3.27 -13.43 2.41
C GLY A 15 2.88 -13.40 3.89
N GLY A 16 3.79 -13.00 4.77
CA GLY A 16 3.50 -12.80 6.20
C GLY A 16 2.45 -11.71 6.46
N ILE A 17 2.58 -10.55 5.81
CA ILE A 17 1.58 -9.46 5.89
C ILE A 17 0.21 -9.95 5.38
N CYS A 18 0.19 -10.66 4.24
CA CYS A 18 -1.04 -11.25 3.69
C CYS A 18 -1.64 -12.32 4.62
N LEU A 19 -0.80 -13.15 5.26
CA LEU A 19 -1.23 -14.16 6.21
C LEU A 19 -1.94 -13.52 7.41
N VAL A 20 -1.39 -12.43 7.96
CA VAL A 20 -2.05 -11.66 9.02
C VAL A 20 -3.43 -11.16 8.55
N GLY A 21 -3.52 -10.65 7.31
CA GLY A 21 -4.78 -10.24 6.72
C GLY A 21 -5.79 -11.39 6.63
N GLN A 22 -5.33 -12.56 6.17
CA GLN A 22 -6.15 -13.76 6.07
C GLN A 22 -6.65 -14.24 7.45
N VAL A 23 -5.80 -14.17 8.48
CA VAL A 23 -6.19 -14.50 9.85
C VAL A 23 -7.28 -13.55 10.36
N ILE A 24 -7.15 -12.24 10.10
CA ILE A 24 -8.18 -11.26 10.48
C ILE A 24 -9.50 -11.53 9.74
N ILE A 25 -9.44 -11.85 8.44
CA ILE A 25 -10.64 -12.21 7.65
C ILE A 25 -11.33 -13.45 8.24
N ASN A 26 -10.56 -14.47 8.63
CA ASN A 26 -11.11 -15.74 9.10
C ASN A 26 -11.65 -15.65 10.54
N LEU A 27 -11.03 -14.85 11.40
CA LEU A 27 -11.38 -14.76 12.82
C LEU A 27 -12.35 -13.63 13.15
N THR A 28 -12.59 -12.69 12.22
CA THR A 28 -13.44 -11.53 12.47
C THR A 28 -14.49 -11.35 11.38
N HIS A 29 -15.60 -10.67 11.72
CA HIS A 29 -16.62 -10.27 10.75
C HIS A 29 -16.36 -8.89 10.13
N LEU A 30 -15.10 -8.45 10.10
CA LEU A 30 -14.75 -7.17 9.49
C LEU A 30 -14.96 -7.23 7.98
N THR A 31 -15.51 -6.15 7.42
CA THR A 31 -15.61 -6.03 5.97
C THR A 31 -14.21 -5.87 5.38
N ASN A 32 -14.02 -6.35 4.15
CA ASN A 32 -12.75 -6.21 3.44
C ASN A 32 -12.25 -4.75 3.40
N GLY A 33 -13.17 -3.78 3.28
CA GLY A 33 -12.85 -2.36 3.34
C GLY A 33 -12.25 -1.93 4.67
N LYS A 34 -12.78 -2.41 5.81
CA LYS A 34 -12.22 -2.09 7.14
C LYS A 34 -10.82 -2.67 7.31
N ILE A 35 -10.59 -3.89 6.81
CA ILE A 35 -9.28 -4.55 6.88
C ILE A 35 -8.25 -3.78 6.03
N LEU A 36 -8.61 -3.37 4.81
CA LEU A 36 -7.74 -2.56 3.96
C LEU A 36 -7.32 -1.24 4.64
N VAL A 37 -8.29 -0.52 5.22
CA VAL A 37 -8.02 0.74 5.94
C VAL A 37 -7.15 0.50 7.17
N LEU A 38 -7.37 -0.59 7.91
CA LEU A 38 -6.56 -0.95 9.06
C LEU A 38 -5.08 -1.12 8.69
N PHE A 39 -4.79 -1.91 7.64
CA PHE A 39 -3.41 -2.13 7.20
C PHE A 39 -2.76 -0.85 6.67
N LEU A 40 -3.53 -0.01 5.98
CA LEU A 40 -3.07 1.31 5.53
C LEU A 40 -2.66 2.18 6.72
N ILE A 41 -3.51 2.28 7.74
CA ILE A 41 -3.24 3.07 8.96
C ILE A 41 -2.03 2.51 9.70
N VAL A 42 -1.92 1.18 9.87
CA VAL A 42 -0.77 0.55 10.51
C VAL A 42 0.52 0.91 9.77
N GLY A 43 0.53 0.83 8.44
CA GLY A 43 1.69 1.24 7.63
C GLY A 43 2.05 2.72 7.78
N ALA A 44 1.05 3.61 7.83
CA ALA A 44 1.24 5.03 8.06
C ALA A 44 1.83 5.31 9.46
N VAL A 45 1.28 4.68 10.50
CA VAL A 45 1.76 4.82 11.89
C VAL A 45 3.19 4.32 12.01
N LEU A 46 3.50 3.13 11.46
CA LEU A 46 4.85 2.58 11.47
C LEU A 46 5.84 3.49 10.74
N GLU A 47 5.45 4.13 9.64
CA GLU A 47 6.32 5.11 8.99
C GLU A 47 6.46 6.41 9.79
N GLY A 48 5.42 6.85 10.48
CA GLY A 48 5.50 8.00 11.40
C GLY A 48 6.53 7.80 12.51
N PHE A 49 6.74 6.56 12.96
CA PHE A 49 7.81 6.16 13.88
C PHE A 49 9.15 5.83 13.19
N GLY A 50 9.23 5.92 11.86
CA GLY A 50 10.42 5.57 11.08
C GLY A 50 10.73 4.08 10.98
N LEU A 51 9.76 3.21 11.32
CA LEU A 51 9.93 1.75 11.35
C LEU A 51 9.59 1.06 10.03
N TYR A 52 8.73 1.66 9.20
CA TYR A 52 8.30 1.05 7.95
C TYR A 52 9.37 1.17 6.84
N SER A 53 10.11 2.27 6.80
CA SER A 53 11.23 2.48 5.86
C SER A 53 12.30 1.38 5.92
N PRO A 54 12.87 1.01 7.09
CA PRO A 54 13.78 -0.12 7.20
C PRO A 54 13.18 -1.46 6.77
N LEU A 55 11.87 -1.65 7.01
CA LEU A 55 11.17 -2.85 6.56
C LEU A 55 11.13 -2.94 5.02
N ILE A 56 10.94 -1.80 4.34
CA ILE A 56 11.04 -1.72 2.88
C ILE A 56 12.47 -1.98 2.42
N GLU A 57 13.49 -1.43 3.07
CA GLU A 57 14.89 -1.70 2.69
C GLU A 57 15.27 -3.18 2.85
N PHE A 58 14.72 -3.85 3.87
CA PHE A 58 14.96 -5.27 4.10
C PHE A 58 14.21 -6.18 3.11
N ALA A 59 12.92 -5.90 2.85
CA ALA A 59 12.01 -6.79 2.14
C ALA A 59 11.69 -6.37 0.70
N GLY A 60 12.06 -5.15 0.32
CA GLY A 60 11.74 -4.53 -0.97
C GLY A 60 10.24 -4.58 -1.26
N ALA A 61 9.90 -5.19 -2.40
CA ALA A 61 8.51 -5.37 -2.86
C ALA A 61 7.62 -6.09 -1.84
N GLY A 62 8.19 -6.93 -0.97
CA GLY A 62 7.43 -7.62 0.08
C GLY A 62 6.79 -6.68 1.11
N ALA A 63 7.31 -5.46 1.29
CA ALA A 63 6.75 -4.46 2.19
C ALA A 63 6.22 -3.22 1.46
N SER A 64 6.74 -2.89 0.27
CA SER A 64 6.26 -1.72 -0.48
C SER A 64 4.97 -1.96 -1.27
N VAL A 65 4.69 -3.19 -1.70
CA VAL A 65 3.50 -3.54 -2.51
C VAL A 65 2.22 -3.75 -1.69
N PRO A 66 2.25 -4.39 -0.50
CA PRO A 66 1.05 -4.49 0.34
C PRO A 66 0.48 -3.12 0.69
N ILE A 67 -0.82 -3.06 1.02
CA ILE A 67 -1.53 -1.79 1.28
C ILE A 67 -0.93 -0.98 2.45
N SER A 68 -0.21 -1.63 3.38
CA SER A 68 0.56 -0.95 4.42
C SER A 68 1.74 -0.13 3.84
N GLY A 69 2.34 -0.57 2.73
CA GLY A 69 3.35 0.20 2.00
C GLY A 69 2.80 1.48 1.38
N PHE A 70 1.52 1.46 0.97
CA PHE A 70 0.80 2.66 0.54
C PHE A 70 0.66 3.66 1.70
N GLY A 71 0.37 3.19 2.91
CA GLY A 71 0.36 4.02 4.12
C GLY A 71 1.70 4.72 4.40
N CYS A 72 2.81 3.98 4.26
CA CYS A 72 4.16 4.54 4.36
C CYS A 72 4.42 5.62 3.30
N ALA A 73 4.05 5.36 2.04
CA ALA A 73 4.20 6.34 0.95
C ALA A 73 3.42 7.65 1.20
N LEU A 74 2.20 7.56 1.75
CA LEU A 74 1.39 8.73 2.14
C LEU A 74 2.13 9.59 3.17
N VAL A 75 2.65 8.98 4.23
CA VAL A 75 3.34 9.70 5.30
C VAL A 75 4.65 10.32 4.79
N LYS A 76 5.44 9.59 4.01
CA LYS A 76 6.64 10.14 3.38
C LYS A 76 6.34 11.34 2.49
N GLY A 77 5.31 11.24 1.64
CA GLY A 77 4.87 12.32 0.78
C GLY A 77 4.44 13.54 1.58
N ALA A 78 3.61 13.34 2.60
CA ALA A 78 3.13 14.41 3.47
C ALA A 78 4.28 15.09 4.22
N VAL A 79 5.18 14.33 4.83
CA VAL A 79 6.33 14.87 5.57
C VAL A 79 7.30 15.61 4.64
N LYS A 80 7.56 15.08 3.44
CA LYS A 80 8.44 15.74 2.47
C LYS A 80 7.85 17.08 2.04
N SER A 81 6.60 17.11 1.58
CA SER A 81 5.96 18.35 1.14
C SER A 81 5.71 19.31 2.30
N ALA A 82 5.51 18.82 3.53
CA ALA A 82 5.40 19.69 4.70
C ALA A 82 6.68 20.50 4.95
N LYS A 83 7.85 19.92 4.67
CA LYS A 83 9.14 20.62 4.79
C LYS A 83 9.33 21.68 3.70
N GLU A 84 8.69 21.52 2.54
CA GLU A 84 8.83 22.40 1.37
C GLU A 84 7.76 23.51 1.35
N GLU A 85 6.50 23.17 1.61
CA GLU A 85 5.32 24.04 1.46
C GLU A 85 4.57 24.28 2.79
N GLY A 86 5.13 23.86 3.93
CA GLY A 86 4.52 24.03 5.25
C GLY A 86 3.22 23.22 5.42
N PHE A 87 2.23 23.81 6.10
CA PHE A 87 0.96 23.13 6.39
C PHE A 87 0.20 22.69 5.13
N TYR A 88 0.21 23.51 4.07
CA TYR A 88 -0.43 23.17 2.81
C TYR A 88 0.23 21.94 2.16
N GLY A 89 1.56 21.87 2.22
CA GLY A 89 2.33 20.71 1.79
C GLY A 89 1.98 19.43 2.55
N ALA A 90 1.74 19.51 3.86
CA ALA A 90 1.35 18.36 4.66
C ALA A 90 0.03 17.71 4.18
N LEU A 91 -0.94 18.52 3.74
CA LEU A 91 -2.24 18.05 3.25
C LEU A 91 -2.15 17.47 1.83
N LYS A 92 -1.39 18.11 0.94
CA LYS A 92 -1.30 17.74 -0.48
C LYS A 92 -0.27 16.64 -0.75
N GLY A 93 0.85 16.64 -0.03
CA GLY A 93 2.03 15.84 -0.35
C GLY A 93 1.78 14.34 -0.35
N GLY A 94 1.04 13.84 0.64
CA GLY A 94 0.70 12.41 0.70
C GLY A 94 -0.15 11.98 -0.49
N LEU A 95 -1.20 12.73 -0.81
CA LEU A 95 -2.07 12.48 -1.96
C LEU A 95 -1.27 12.51 -3.27
N ALA A 96 -0.41 13.52 -3.45
CA ALA A 96 0.44 13.65 -4.63
C ALA A 96 1.42 12.48 -4.80
N ALA A 97 2.04 12.02 -3.71
CA ALA A 97 2.97 10.89 -3.74
C ALA A 97 2.33 9.58 -4.22
N CYS A 98 1.04 9.40 -3.96
CA CYS A 98 0.30 8.20 -4.34
C CYS A 98 -0.54 8.35 -5.63
N ALA A 99 -0.73 9.58 -6.13
CA ALA A 99 -1.64 9.89 -7.23
C ALA A 99 -1.29 9.16 -8.54
N THR A 100 0.00 9.00 -8.85
CA THR A 100 0.44 8.34 -10.08
C THR A 100 -0.01 6.88 -10.13
N GLY A 101 0.19 6.12 -9.04
CA GLY A 101 -0.19 4.71 -8.98
C GLY A 101 -1.71 4.53 -9.10
N VAL A 102 -2.48 5.37 -8.41
CA VAL A 102 -3.95 5.33 -8.47
C VAL A 102 -4.45 5.73 -9.86
N SER A 103 -3.89 6.77 -10.47
CA SER A 103 -4.24 7.20 -11.82
C SER A 103 -3.99 6.11 -12.85
N ILE A 104 -2.83 5.45 -12.79
CA ILE A 104 -2.51 4.33 -13.70
C ILE A 104 -3.53 3.21 -13.51
N ALA A 105 -3.85 2.83 -12.27
CA ALA A 105 -4.83 1.77 -12.01
C ALA A 105 -6.22 2.09 -12.59
N ILE A 106 -6.70 3.33 -12.41
CA ILE A 106 -8.00 3.77 -12.92
C ILE A 106 -8.00 3.80 -14.45
N VAL A 107 -6.98 4.42 -15.07
CA VAL A 107 -6.88 4.54 -16.53
C VAL A 107 -6.74 3.17 -17.20
N SER A 108 -5.91 2.29 -16.66
CA SER A 108 -5.78 0.92 -17.18
C SER A 108 -7.08 0.13 -17.01
N GLY A 109 -7.75 0.25 -15.87
CA GLY A 109 -9.07 -0.37 -15.65
C GLY A 109 -10.11 0.12 -16.65
N TYR A 110 -10.14 1.43 -16.90
CA TYR A 110 -11.03 2.03 -17.89
C TYR A 110 -10.71 1.56 -19.31
N ALA A 111 -9.44 1.56 -19.72
CA ALA A 111 -9.02 1.10 -21.05
C ALA A 111 -9.47 -0.36 -21.31
N VAL A 112 -9.29 -1.24 -20.33
CA VAL A 112 -9.77 -2.64 -20.42
C VAL A 112 -11.30 -2.70 -20.50
N SER A 113 -12.02 -1.85 -19.77
CA SER A 113 -13.48 -1.79 -19.83
C SER A 113 -14.07 -1.27 -21.14
N VAL A 114 -13.27 -0.54 -21.94
CA VAL A 114 -13.66 -0.11 -23.29
C VAL A 114 -13.47 -1.25 -24.30
N LEU A 115 -12.40 -2.03 -24.16
CA LEU A 115 -12.08 -3.15 -25.04
C LEU A 115 -12.94 -4.39 -24.77
N PHE A 116 -13.30 -4.63 -23.51
CA PHE A 116 -14.06 -5.78 -23.06
C PHE A 116 -15.33 -5.36 -22.35
N ARG A 117 -16.36 -6.21 -22.33
CA ARG A 117 -17.58 -5.96 -21.55
C ARG A 117 -17.44 -6.54 -20.14
N PRO A 118 -17.04 -5.77 -19.12
CA PRO A 118 -16.98 -6.27 -17.76
C PRO A 118 -18.39 -6.67 -17.29
N ARG A 119 -18.52 -7.86 -16.70
CA ARG A 119 -19.75 -8.36 -16.10
C ARG A 119 -19.58 -8.37 -14.60
N THR A 120 -20.40 -7.61 -13.87
CA THR A 120 -20.52 -7.82 -12.42
C THR A 120 -21.21 -9.16 -12.20
N LYS A 121 -20.68 -10.01 -11.30
CA LYS A 121 -21.39 -11.23 -10.87
C LYS A 121 -22.77 -10.82 -10.37
N LYS A 122 -23.83 -11.38 -10.95
CA LYS A 122 -25.17 -11.29 -10.37
C LYS A 122 -25.10 -11.97 -8.99
N LYS A 123 -25.55 -11.24 -7.96
CA LYS A 123 -25.72 -11.80 -6.62
C LYS A 123 -26.73 -12.94 -6.64
#